data_AF-A0A958B3Z1-F1
#
_entry.id   AF-A0A958B3Z1-F1
#
_cell.length_a   1.000
_cell.length_b   1.000
_cell.length_c   1.000
_cell.angle_alpha   90.00
_cell.angle_beta   90.00
_cell.angle_gamma   90.00
#
_symmetry.space_group_name_H-M   'P 1'
#
loop_
_entity.id
_entity.type
_entity.pdbx_description
1 polymer ?
#
loop_
_entity_poly.entity_id
_entity_poly.type
_entity_poly.pdbx_seq_one_letter_code
_entity_poly.pdbx_strand_id
1 'polypeptide(L)'
;NMNVPGAAPVLMTTAGFDVTGACHYADVEPNADHGNPAACDGDVDVADIQRIAGCWNQPIGTACPIALDIDTSGDLTVLDITLAAEEWGWPD
;
A
#
# COMPACT_ATOMS: atom_id res chain seq x y z
N ASN A 1 -29.72 -16.97 42.09
CA ASN A 1 -29.81 -16.55 40.67
C ASN A 1 -28.98 -15.29 40.46
N MET A 2 -27.86 -15.25 39.75
CA MET A 2 -27.07 -16.24 39.00
C MET A 2 -25.59 -15.82 39.13
N ASN A 3 -24.69 -16.80 39.15
CA ASN A 3 -23.24 -16.62 39.05
C ASN A 3 -22.87 -16.58 37.55
N VAL A 4 -22.21 -15.55 37.05
CA VAL A 4 -21.50 -15.59 35.76
C VAL A 4 -20.04 -15.19 35.98
N PRO A 5 -19.11 -16.16 35.98
CA PRO A 5 -17.68 -15.90 36.13
C PRO A 5 -17.06 -15.46 34.80
N GLY A 6 -16.11 -14.50 34.88
CA GLY A 6 -15.09 -14.28 33.86
C GLY A 6 -15.44 -13.30 32.74
N ALA A 7 -15.24 -12.01 32.99
CA ALA A 7 -15.01 -11.04 31.91
C ALA A 7 -13.54 -10.59 32.01
N ALA A 8 -12.65 -11.34 31.37
CA ALA A 8 -11.35 -10.79 31.01
C ALA A 8 -11.56 -9.62 30.03
N PRO A 9 -10.75 -8.55 30.06
CA PRO A 9 -10.82 -7.54 29.03
C PRO A 9 -10.57 -8.22 27.69
N VAL A 10 -11.53 -8.11 26.77
CA VAL A 10 -11.34 -8.55 25.39
C VAL A 10 -10.29 -7.60 24.81
N LEU A 11 -9.04 -8.08 24.78
CA LEU A 11 -8.00 -7.58 23.91
C LEU A 11 -8.62 -7.53 22.51
N MET A 12 -8.81 -6.33 21.95
CA MET A 12 -9.09 -6.20 20.52
C MET A 12 -7.87 -6.76 19.80
N THR A 13 -7.90 -8.05 19.53
CA THR A 13 -7.06 -8.63 18.50
C THR A 13 -7.69 -8.14 17.22
N THR A 14 -7.11 -7.10 16.61
CA THR A 14 -7.24 -6.90 15.17
C THR A 14 -6.62 -8.13 14.53
N ALA A 15 -7.43 -9.19 14.41
CA ALA A 15 -7.13 -10.28 13.51
C ALA A 15 -6.94 -9.61 12.15
N GLY A 16 -5.72 -9.74 11.62
CA GLY A 16 -5.24 -9.04 10.44
C GLY A 16 -6.26 -9.03 9.32
N PHE A 17 -6.41 -7.86 8.72
CA PHE A 17 -7.20 -7.66 7.51
C PHE A 17 -6.52 -8.47 6.40
N ASP A 18 -7.02 -9.68 6.19
CA ASP A 18 -6.56 -10.59 5.15
C ASP A 18 -7.23 -10.21 3.82
N VAL A 19 -6.55 -9.37 3.03
CA VAL A 19 -6.75 -9.17 1.58
C VAL A 19 -5.76 -10.04 0.78
N THR A 20 -5.72 -11.35 1.06
CA THR A 20 -4.92 -12.30 0.26
C THR A 20 -5.45 -12.39 -1.17
N GLY A 21 -4.67 -12.12 -2.22
CA GLY A 21 -3.23 -11.90 -2.26
C GLY A 21 -2.81 -11.23 -3.55
N ALA A 22 -3.10 -9.95 -3.68
CA ALA A 22 -2.48 -9.06 -4.63
C ALA A 22 -2.11 -7.78 -3.88
N CYS A 23 -0.93 -7.22 -4.13
CA CYS A 23 -0.58 -5.90 -3.60
C CYS A 23 -1.61 -4.89 -4.09
N HIS A 24 -1.92 -3.92 -3.24
CA HIS A 24 -2.69 -2.79 -3.69
C HIS A 24 -1.92 -2.09 -4.81
N TYR A 25 -2.63 -1.54 -5.80
CA TYR A 25 -1.95 -0.96 -6.97
C TYR A 25 -1.07 0.24 -6.59
N ALA A 26 -1.42 0.92 -5.49
CA ALA A 26 -0.69 2.05 -4.95
C ALA A 26 0.34 1.69 -3.87
N ASP A 27 0.38 0.43 -3.40
CA ASP A 27 1.41 -0.14 -2.49
C ASP A 27 2.60 -0.54 -3.37
N VAL A 28 3.58 0.35 -3.43
CA VAL A 28 4.73 0.45 -4.32
C VAL A 28 6.02 0.78 -3.55
N GLU A 29 6.01 0.76 -2.22
CA GLU A 29 7.16 0.87 -1.32
C GLU A 29 8.36 0.13 -1.87
N PRO A 30 9.61 0.53 -1.59
CA PRO A 30 10.67 0.48 -2.60
C PRO A 30 11.01 -0.92 -3.16
N ASN A 31 10.54 -2.01 -2.53
CA ASN A 31 10.70 -3.39 -2.98
C ASN A 31 9.38 -4.15 -3.17
N ALA A 32 8.23 -3.47 -3.21
CA ALA A 32 6.92 -4.03 -3.53
C ALA A 32 6.98 -4.75 -4.87
N ASP A 33 6.38 -5.93 -4.91
CA ASP A 33 6.32 -6.78 -6.09
C ASP A 33 4.90 -7.28 -6.23
N HIS A 34 4.13 -6.67 -7.12
CA HIS A 34 2.74 -7.08 -7.41
C HIS A 34 2.64 -8.50 -8.00
N GLY A 35 3.77 -9.15 -8.36
CA GLY A 35 3.87 -10.57 -8.68
C GLY A 35 4.19 -11.47 -7.48
N ASN A 36 4.64 -10.90 -6.36
CA ASN A 36 4.87 -11.55 -5.08
C ASN A 36 4.24 -10.72 -3.93
N PRO A 37 2.95 -10.92 -3.64
CA PRO A 37 2.20 -10.15 -2.64
C PRO A 37 2.83 -10.10 -1.23
N ALA A 38 3.70 -11.05 -0.90
CA ALA A 38 4.42 -11.07 0.37
C ALA A 38 5.57 -10.03 0.45
N ALA A 39 5.89 -9.36 -0.65
CA ALA A 39 6.90 -8.30 -0.72
C ALA A 39 6.32 -6.89 -0.48
N CYS A 40 5.00 -6.77 -0.51
CA CYS A 40 4.26 -5.56 -0.20
C CYS A 40 4.02 -5.51 1.31
N ASP A 41 4.11 -4.33 1.90
CA ASP A 41 3.91 -4.14 3.35
C ASP A 41 2.44 -3.99 3.73
N GLY A 42 1.57 -3.84 2.74
CA GLY A 42 0.13 -4.06 2.88
C GLY A 42 -0.60 -2.85 3.41
N ASP A 43 -0.03 -1.66 3.24
CA ASP A 43 -0.68 -0.36 3.41
C ASP A 43 -0.31 0.59 2.26
N VAL A 44 -0.98 1.74 2.21
CA VAL A 44 -0.59 2.85 1.35
C VAL A 44 -0.24 4.05 2.21
N ASP A 45 1.04 4.39 2.28
CA ASP A 45 1.55 5.37 3.23
C ASP A 45 2.54 6.38 2.63
N VAL A 46 3.34 7.03 3.46
CA VAL A 46 4.31 8.03 3.00
C VAL A 46 5.41 7.43 2.12
N ALA A 47 5.77 6.16 2.31
CA ALA A 47 6.88 5.52 1.64
C ALA A 47 6.56 5.29 0.15
N ASP A 48 5.32 4.94 -0.20
CA ASP A 48 4.75 4.93 -1.54
C ASP A 48 4.90 6.25 -2.25
N ILE A 49 4.37 7.29 -1.61
CA ILE A 49 4.33 8.64 -2.17
C ILE A 49 5.76 9.11 -2.42
N GLN A 50 6.68 8.83 -1.50
CA GLN A 50 8.10 9.14 -1.67
C GLN A 50 8.74 8.32 -2.79
N ARG A 51 8.35 7.05 -2.98
CA ARG A 51 8.88 6.20 -4.04
C ARG A 51 8.51 6.72 -5.43
N ILE A 52 7.25 7.09 -5.63
CA ILE A 52 6.75 7.68 -6.88
C ILE A 52 7.37 9.07 -7.08
N ALA A 53 7.35 9.92 -6.05
CA ALA A 53 7.91 11.27 -6.10
C ALA A 53 9.42 11.29 -6.39
N GLY A 54 10.16 10.28 -5.92
CA GLY A 54 11.57 10.08 -6.23
C GLY A 54 11.86 9.88 -7.73
N CYS A 55 10.84 9.54 -8.51
CA CYS A 55 10.90 9.34 -9.95
C CYS A 55 10.23 10.46 -10.77
N TRP A 56 9.88 11.59 -10.15
CA TRP A 56 9.26 12.72 -10.85
C TRP A 56 10.06 13.16 -12.08
N ASN A 57 9.39 13.28 -13.24
CA ASN A 57 9.97 13.63 -14.54
C ASN A 57 11.13 12.70 -14.97
N GLN A 58 11.26 11.51 -14.41
CA GLN A 58 12.17 10.49 -14.92
C GLN A 58 11.46 9.62 -15.96
N PRO A 59 12.17 9.18 -17.00
CA PRO A 59 11.60 8.21 -17.93
C PRO A 59 11.40 6.86 -17.23
N ILE A 60 10.37 6.13 -17.65
CA ILE A 60 10.15 4.76 -17.21
C ILE A 60 11.36 3.89 -17.58
N GLY A 61 11.85 3.12 -16.62
CA GLY A 61 13.05 2.30 -16.76
C GLY A 61 13.40 1.55 -15.48
N THR A 62 14.64 1.05 -15.39
CA THR A 62 15.05 0.18 -14.27
C THR A 62 14.98 0.87 -12.91
N ALA A 63 15.32 2.17 -12.82
CA ALA A 63 15.25 2.92 -11.56
C ALA A 63 13.81 3.35 -11.21
N CYS A 64 12.99 3.55 -12.23
CA CYS A 64 11.63 4.07 -12.15
C CYS A 64 10.71 3.15 -12.96
N PRO A 65 10.35 1.98 -12.40
CA PRO A 65 9.62 0.95 -13.13
C PRO A 65 8.21 1.42 -13.47
N ILE A 66 7.61 0.75 -14.46
CA ILE A 66 6.22 0.99 -14.93
C ILE A 66 5.18 0.86 -13.81
N ALA A 67 5.48 0.16 -12.71
CA ALA A 67 4.58 0.06 -11.57
C ALA A 67 4.35 1.41 -10.85
N LEU A 68 5.21 2.41 -11.05
CA LEU A 68 5.04 3.75 -10.48
C LEU A 68 4.17 4.67 -11.35
N ASP A 69 3.83 4.24 -12.57
CA ASP A 69 2.97 4.94 -13.53
C ASP A 69 1.53 4.53 -13.26
N ILE A 70 0.95 5.14 -12.23
CA ILE A 70 -0.34 4.79 -11.66
C ILE A 70 -1.48 5.13 -12.63
N ASP A 71 -1.33 6.24 -13.38
CA ASP A 71 -2.33 6.65 -14.36
C ASP A 71 -2.16 5.97 -15.74
N THR A 72 -1.09 5.18 -15.92
CA THR A 72 -0.72 4.46 -17.14
C THR A 72 -0.47 5.35 -18.35
N SER A 73 -0.05 6.60 -18.12
CA SER A 73 0.22 7.58 -19.17
C SER A 73 1.54 7.34 -19.90
N GLY A 74 2.45 6.59 -19.28
CA GLY A 74 3.82 6.36 -19.75
C GLY A 74 4.83 7.38 -19.20
N ASP A 75 4.40 8.32 -18.37
CA ASP A 75 5.23 9.37 -17.75
C ASP A 75 4.99 9.41 -16.24
N LEU A 76 6.06 9.60 -15.45
CA LEU A 76 5.95 9.72 -13.98
C LEU A 76 5.83 11.20 -13.57
N THR A 77 4.62 11.61 -13.21
CA THR A 77 4.23 13.00 -13.00
C THR A 77 3.58 13.23 -11.63
N VAL A 78 3.05 14.44 -11.42
CA VAL A 78 2.24 14.76 -10.24
C VAL A 78 0.97 13.92 -10.16
N LEU A 79 0.45 13.47 -11.30
CA LEU A 79 -0.82 12.77 -11.35
C LEU A 79 -0.69 11.39 -10.69
N ASP A 80 0.42 10.68 -10.90
CA ASP A 80 0.71 9.40 -10.24
C ASP A 80 0.75 9.52 -8.72
N ILE A 81 1.42 10.56 -8.24
CA ILE A 81 1.53 10.87 -6.80
C ILE A 81 0.15 11.19 -6.23
N THR A 82 -0.65 11.94 -6.99
CA THR A 82 -1.99 12.34 -6.55
C THR A 82 -2.90 11.12 -6.44
N LEU A 83 -2.90 10.24 -7.45
CA LEU A 83 -3.70 9.01 -7.45
C LEU A 83 -3.29 8.06 -6.32
N ALA A 84 -1.98 7.85 -6.10
CA ALA A 84 -1.53 7.05 -4.97
C ALA A 84 -1.94 7.69 -3.62
N ALA A 85 -1.87 9.02 -3.51
CA ALA A 85 -2.29 9.72 -2.29
C ALA A 85 -3.80 9.70 -2.05
N GLU A 86 -4.63 9.50 -3.09
CA GLU A 86 -6.08 9.29 -2.93
C GLU A 86 -6.40 7.97 -2.20
N GLU A 87 -5.45 7.03 -2.21
CA GLU A 87 -5.56 5.72 -1.55
C GLU A 87 -4.90 5.70 -0.16
N TRP A 88 -4.45 6.85 0.34
CA TRP A 88 -3.76 6.97 1.62
C TRP A 88 -4.56 6.31 2.75
N GLY A 89 -3.87 5.46 3.52
CA GLY A 89 -4.49 4.72 4.61
C GLY A 89 -5.30 3.52 4.13
N TRP A 90 -5.23 3.11 2.86
CA TRP A 90 -5.58 1.72 2.55
C TRP A 90 -4.63 0.78 3.31
N PRO A 91 -5.07 -0.36 3.85
CA PRO A 91 -6.46 -0.83 3.94
C PRO A 91 -7.20 -0.37 5.21
N ASP A 92 -6.60 0.47 6.08
CA ASP A 92 -7.04 0.88 7.45
C ASP A 92 -8.40 0.36 7.95
#